data_AF-A0A7S3LB99-F1
#
_entry.id   AF-A0A7S3LB99-F1
#
_cell.length_a   1.000
_cell.length_b   1.000
_cell.length_c   1.000
_cell.angle_alpha   90.00
_cell.angle_beta   90.00
_cell.angle_gamma   90.00
#
_symmetry.space_group_name_H-M   'P 1'
#
loop_
_entity.id
_entity.type
_entity.pdbx_description
1 polymer ?
#
loop_
_entity_poly.entity_id
_entity_poly.type
_entity_poly.pdbx_seq_one_letter_code
_entity_poly.pdbx_strand_id
1 'polypeptide(L)'
;MRPTTITSNPTIQEIIAQINNEWGPCISLYVHGSSVFLEDVVTPKDIDLLAIVDDGVDDNRLKQDIQCDSSDSQFQHGPYEVTVYTKSVWFAKLAAMDLTMITCAYLPRRFVLQEFKDPKMQQMTWKDPASRLELVQSIWSYAEYTWKKARRVLDRWRDPYKSSKNVYFVFRLLELGCQLLLHDKIVDFQAANPWYFEIQKLYQNYNIQSGDFELVEAALARSYEQEIARFQELALQRNTPTLEERKDNSKGNRGKETCSICLYPCDSYKSEQSDTETVCTLLCGHTFHLHCMTEWIRRETSRKTTCPLCRQGFSTKTNRKSSVVQQELDRQGIQEREFTGYPATIVVQHRNDPNSVQVTVRCEYESRDRADGSDDDSLTRGVNEESEYQFFMDGTKPSFGGKRTLLWKGNQRSSRKQRHGKGEKRSHRQKKRWALKEAMRIEMREVDERM
;
A
#
# COMPACT_ATOMS: atom_id res chain seq x y z
N MET A 1 -9.69 9.59 25.87
CA MET A 1 -11.13 9.90 26.07
C MET A 1 -11.84 8.63 26.55
N ARG A 2 -12.81 8.72 27.49
CA ARG A 2 -13.60 7.53 27.90
C ARG A 2 -14.57 7.14 26.77
N PRO A 3 -14.72 5.85 26.43
CA PRO A 3 -15.51 5.37 25.29
C PRO A 3 -17.03 5.34 25.54
N THR A 4 -17.58 6.36 26.20
CA THR A 4 -19.02 6.54 26.35
C THR A 4 -19.53 7.47 25.25
N THR A 5 -20.16 6.82 24.26
CA THR A 5 -21.12 7.33 23.27
C THR A 5 -20.61 8.31 22.20
N ILE A 6 -19.57 7.93 21.44
CA ILE A 6 -19.35 8.57 20.12
C ILE A 6 -20.58 8.38 19.22
N THR A 7 -21.33 7.30 19.41
CA THR A 7 -22.58 7.03 18.69
C THR A 7 -23.72 8.01 18.99
N SER A 8 -23.70 8.70 20.14
CA SER A 8 -24.68 9.75 20.44
C SER A 8 -24.24 11.12 19.92
N ASN A 9 -23.13 11.21 19.19
CA ASN A 9 -22.72 12.44 18.55
C ASN A 9 -23.71 12.76 17.42
N PRO A 10 -24.42 13.91 17.47
CA PRO A 10 -25.41 14.27 16.45
C PRO A 10 -24.80 14.29 15.05
N THR A 11 -23.54 14.70 14.90
CA THR A 11 -22.83 14.70 13.62
C THR A 11 -22.65 13.29 13.06
N ILE A 12 -22.38 12.28 13.90
CA ILE A 12 -22.27 10.89 13.44
C ILE A 12 -23.63 10.35 12.99
N GLN A 13 -24.72 10.76 13.66
CA GLN A 13 -26.08 10.40 13.25
C GLN A 13 -26.47 11.07 11.92
N GLU A 14 -26.06 12.31 11.69
CA GLU A 14 -26.23 13.01 10.41
C GLU A 14 -25.45 12.31 9.29
N ILE A 15 -24.21 11.88 9.55
CA ILE A 15 -23.41 11.09 8.59
C ILE A 15 -24.10 9.76 8.25
N ILE A 16 -24.58 9.02 9.26
CA ILE A 16 -25.31 7.76 9.03
C ILE A 16 -26.60 8.00 8.24
N ALA A 17 -27.34 9.07 8.55
CA ALA A 17 -28.54 9.44 7.83
C ALA A 17 -28.24 9.78 6.37
N GLN A 18 -27.15 10.51 6.10
CA GLN A 18 -26.68 10.78 4.75
C GLN A 18 -26.32 9.49 4.02
N ILE A 19 -25.60 8.56 4.67
CA ILE A 19 -25.24 7.27 4.07
C ILE A 19 -26.48 6.48 3.67
N ASN A 20 -27.45 6.38 4.59
CA ASN A 20 -28.74 5.73 4.37
C ASN A 20 -29.54 6.38 3.24
N ASN A 21 -29.41 7.71 3.09
CA ASN A 21 -30.13 8.45 2.08
C ASN A 21 -29.54 8.27 0.68
N GLU A 22 -28.22 8.22 0.55
CA GLU A 22 -27.53 8.26 -0.74
C GLU A 22 -27.13 6.86 -1.27
N TRP A 23 -26.72 5.94 -0.39
CA TRP A 23 -26.18 4.64 -0.81
C TRP A 23 -27.02 3.45 -0.37
N GLY A 24 -27.61 3.50 0.82
CA GLY A 24 -28.42 2.40 1.37
C GLY A 24 -28.14 2.17 2.85
N PRO A 25 -28.76 1.16 3.48
CA PRO A 25 -28.63 0.93 4.92
C PRO A 25 -27.16 0.75 5.33
N CYS A 26 -26.64 1.72 6.09
CA CYS A 26 -25.34 1.62 6.75
C CYS A 26 -25.41 0.49 7.77
N ILE A 27 -24.60 -0.55 7.58
CA ILE A 27 -24.52 -1.71 8.47
C ILE A 27 -23.28 -1.68 9.35
N SER A 28 -22.28 -0.86 8.98
CA SER A 28 -21.08 -0.66 9.77
C SER A 28 -20.46 0.70 9.53
N LEU A 29 -19.81 1.25 10.54
CA LEU A 29 -19.08 2.52 10.46
C LEU A 29 -17.87 2.46 11.39
N TYR A 30 -16.68 2.65 10.83
CA TYR A 30 -15.41 2.60 11.52
C TYR A 30 -14.68 3.94 11.44
N VAL A 31 -13.96 4.30 12.49
CA VAL A 31 -12.90 5.30 12.42
C VAL A 31 -11.63 4.58 11.95
N HIS A 32 -10.98 5.08 10.90
CA HIS A 32 -9.73 4.52 10.41
C HIS A 32 -8.65 5.59 10.24
N GLY A 33 -7.57 5.24 9.54
CA GLY A 33 -6.53 6.19 9.19
C GLY A 33 -5.74 6.70 10.39
N SER A 34 -5.25 7.94 10.30
CA SER A 34 -4.25 8.47 11.24
C SER A 34 -4.75 8.54 12.69
N SER A 35 -6.06 8.75 12.88
CA SER A 35 -6.75 8.76 14.18
C SER A 35 -6.61 7.45 14.97
N VAL A 36 -6.49 6.31 14.27
CA VAL A 36 -6.31 5.01 14.92
C VAL A 36 -4.86 4.78 15.30
N PHE A 37 -3.94 5.07 14.38
CA PHE A 37 -2.53 4.69 14.54
C PHE A 37 -1.74 5.71 15.38
N LEU A 38 -2.14 6.98 15.41
CA LEU A 38 -1.39 8.09 16.04
C LEU A 38 -2.21 8.86 17.10
N GLU A 39 -3.21 8.21 17.71
CA GLU A 39 -4.22 8.81 18.62
C GLU A 39 -3.64 9.71 19.74
N ASP A 40 -2.43 9.41 20.23
CA ASP A 40 -1.78 10.15 21.32
C ASP A 40 -0.59 11.02 20.85
N VAL A 41 -0.35 11.05 19.53
CA VAL A 41 0.87 11.62 18.95
C VAL A 41 0.57 12.84 18.10
N VAL A 42 -0.45 12.76 17.27
CA VAL A 42 -0.79 13.81 16.30
C VAL A 42 -2.28 14.05 16.39
N THR A 43 -2.68 15.29 16.62
CA THR A 43 -4.07 15.69 16.43
C THR A 43 -4.40 15.54 14.93
N PRO A 44 -5.31 14.64 14.55
CA PRO A 44 -5.66 14.44 13.15
C PRO A 44 -6.29 15.73 12.59
N LYS A 45 -5.98 16.05 11.33
CA LYS A 45 -6.61 17.18 10.62
C LYS A 45 -8.03 16.81 10.18
N ASP A 46 -8.17 15.57 9.79
CA ASP A 46 -9.30 14.89 9.20
C ASP A 46 -9.53 13.56 9.94
N ILE A 47 -10.80 13.21 10.16
CA ILE A 47 -11.18 11.93 10.72
C ILE A 47 -11.69 11.05 9.58
N ASP A 48 -10.84 10.11 9.17
CA ASP A 48 -11.18 9.13 8.16
C ASP A 48 -12.25 8.15 8.71
N LEU A 49 -13.40 8.07 8.06
CA LEU A 49 -14.46 7.12 8.35
C LEU A 49 -14.62 6.12 7.20
N LEU A 50 -14.81 4.85 7.54
CA LEU A 50 -15.14 3.80 6.58
C LEU A 50 -16.52 3.24 6.89
N ALA A 51 -17.44 3.39 5.95
CA ALA A 51 -18.80 2.88 6.04
C ALA A 51 -18.96 1.62 5.18
N ILE A 52 -19.77 0.68 5.67
CA ILE A 52 -20.24 -0.48 4.90
C ILE A 52 -21.75 -0.35 4.78
N VAL A 53 -22.27 -0.46 3.56
CA VAL A 53 -23.72 -0.50 3.28
C VAL A 53 -24.16 -1.90 2.85
N ASP A 54 -25.38 -2.27 3.22
CA ASP A 54 -26.01 -3.51 2.76
C ASP A 54 -26.40 -3.37 1.29
N ASP A 55 -25.84 -4.21 0.44
CA ASP A 55 -26.22 -4.29 -0.97
C ASP A 55 -27.47 -5.15 -1.20
N GLY A 56 -27.82 -6.04 -0.25
CA GLY A 56 -29.05 -6.83 -0.26
C GLY A 56 -29.26 -7.71 -1.51
N VAL A 57 -30.30 -8.55 -1.49
CA VAL A 57 -30.67 -9.44 -2.61
C VAL A 57 -31.82 -8.86 -3.44
N ASP A 58 -32.53 -7.87 -2.92
CA ASP A 58 -33.62 -7.21 -3.66
C ASP A 58 -33.04 -6.11 -4.55
N ASP A 59 -33.21 -6.25 -5.87
CA ASP A 59 -32.69 -5.44 -7.00
C ASP A 59 -32.84 -3.89 -6.90
N ASN A 60 -33.36 -3.34 -5.81
CA ASN A 60 -33.66 -1.91 -5.63
C ASN A 60 -33.12 -1.28 -4.34
N ARG A 61 -32.18 -1.91 -3.62
CA ARG A 61 -31.68 -1.34 -2.34
C ARG A 61 -30.56 -0.31 -2.49
N LEU A 62 -29.69 -0.45 -3.48
CA LEU A 62 -28.68 0.56 -3.76
C LEU A 62 -29.31 1.72 -4.53
N LYS A 63 -29.26 2.91 -3.94
CA LYS A 63 -29.81 4.12 -4.57
C LYS A 63 -28.87 4.71 -5.62
N GLN A 64 -27.59 4.36 -5.56
CA GLN A 64 -26.56 4.74 -6.52
C GLN A 64 -25.62 3.56 -6.78
N ASP A 65 -25.10 3.47 -8.00
CA ASP A 65 -24.04 2.52 -8.34
C ASP A 65 -22.74 2.95 -7.66
N ILE A 66 -22.25 2.15 -6.72
CA ILE A 66 -21.05 2.48 -5.94
C ILE A 66 -19.83 1.96 -6.71
N GLN A 67 -19.23 2.84 -7.50
CA GLN A 67 -17.88 2.60 -8.00
C GLN A 67 -16.89 2.74 -6.85
N CYS A 68 -16.56 1.61 -6.22
CA CYS A 68 -15.64 1.59 -5.10
C CYS A 68 -14.27 2.16 -5.50
N ASP A 69 -13.65 2.90 -4.57
CA ASP A 69 -12.41 3.65 -4.77
C ASP A 69 -12.53 4.80 -5.81
N SER A 70 -13.75 5.19 -6.19
CA SER A 70 -14.04 6.42 -6.95
C SER A 70 -14.41 7.57 -6.00
N SER A 71 -14.36 8.80 -6.53
CA SER A 71 -14.88 9.98 -5.83
C SER A 71 -16.35 9.87 -5.46
N ASP A 72 -17.12 9.03 -6.16
CA ASP A 72 -18.57 8.86 -5.93
C ASP A 72 -18.84 7.95 -4.72
N SER A 73 -17.82 7.24 -4.24
CA SER A 73 -17.84 6.46 -3.00
C SER A 73 -17.31 7.24 -1.79
N GLN A 74 -17.03 8.54 -1.94
CA GLN A 74 -16.43 9.37 -0.91
C GLN A 74 -17.18 10.70 -0.73
N PHE A 75 -17.32 11.14 0.51
CA PHE A 75 -17.84 12.48 0.79
C PHE A 75 -17.21 13.06 2.05
N GLN A 76 -17.23 14.39 2.16
CA GLN A 76 -16.75 15.11 3.33
C GLN A 76 -17.93 15.68 4.12
N HIS A 77 -17.93 15.49 5.44
CA HIS A 77 -18.92 16.04 6.35
C HIS A 77 -18.20 16.71 7.53
N GLY A 78 -17.98 18.02 7.45
CA GLY A 78 -17.18 18.74 8.44
C GLY A 78 -15.74 18.20 8.49
N PRO A 79 -15.22 17.76 9.66
CA PRO A 79 -13.89 17.18 9.77
C PRO A 79 -13.81 15.71 9.34
N TYR A 80 -14.93 15.09 8.94
CA TYR A 80 -14.97 13.67 8.59
C TYR A 80 -14.84 13.48 7.08
N GLU A 81 -13.91 12.63 6.67
CA GLU A 81 -13.80 12.11 5.30
C GLU A 81 -14.34 10.69 5.29
N VAL A 82 -15.46 10.46 4.61
CA VAL A 82 -16.19 9.18 4.66
C VAL A 82 -15.99 8.44 3.35
N THR A 83 -15.50 7.20 3.42
CA THR A 83 -15.45 6.26 2.29
C THR A 83 -16.50 5.17 2.48
N VAL A 84 -17.30 4.90 1.45
CA VAL A 84 -18.43 3.95 1.50
C VAL A 84 -18.12 2.73 0.63
N TYR A 85 -18.28 1.53 1.20
CA TYR A 85 -18.17 0.26 0.49
C TYR A 85 -19.49 -0.52 0.57
N THR A 86 -19.86 -1.23 -0.49
CA THR A 86 -20.89 -2.26 -0.38
C THR A 86 -20.36 -3.45 0.41
N LYS A 87 -21.27 -4.21 1.02
CA LYS A 87 -20.93 -5.43 1.75
C LYS A 87 -20.18 -6.45 0.89
N SER A 88 -20.59 -6.67 -0.37
CA SER A 88 -19.90 -7.55 -1.32
C SER A 88 -18.47 -7.10 -1.59
N VAL A 89 -18.24 -5.81 -1.89
CA VAL A 89 -16.91 -5.28 -2.18
C VAL A 89 -16.03 -5.31 -0.94
N TRP A 90 -16.58 -5.01 0.24
CA TRP A 90 -15.88 -5.18 1.50
C TRP A 90 -15.33 -6.61 1.66
N PHE A 91 -16.18 -7.63 1.48
CA PHE A 91 -15.75 -9.02 1.58
C PHE A 91 -14.77 -9.43 0.48
N ALA A 92 -14.95 -8.93 -0.74
CA ALA A 92 -14.01 -9.19 -1.83
C ALA A 92 -12.62 -8.62 -1.53
N LYS A 93 -12.54 -7.38 -1.03
CA LYS A 93 -11.27 -6.76 -0.60
C LYS A 93 -10.66 -7.49 0.60
N LEU A 94 -11.48 -7.89 1.56
CA LEU A 94 -11.03 -8.66 2.72
C LEU A 94 -10.46 -10.03 2.30
N ALA A 95 -11.11 -10.73 1.37
CA ALA A 95 -10.61 -11.97 0.78
C ALA A 95 -9.33 -11.77 -0.03
N ALA A 96 -9.17 -10.61 -0.67
CA ALA A 96 -7.94 -10.19 -1.35
C ALA A 96 -6.85 -9.69 -0.39
N MET A 97 -7.02 -9.88 0.93
CA MET A 97 -6.09 -9.46 1.98
C MET A 97 -5.80 -7.96 1.98
N ASP A 98 -6.80 -7.13 1.67
CA ASP A 98 -6.68 -5.68 1.77
C ASP A 98 -6.45 -5.26 3.23
N LEU A 99 -5.32 -4.60 3.49
CA LEU A 99 -4.92 -4.25 4.85
C LEU A 99 -5.92 -3.27 5.50
N THR A 100 -6.53 -2.36 4.75
CA THR A 100 -7.49 -1.40 5.32
C THR A 100 -8.70 -2.15 5.87
N MET A 101 -9.23 -3.12 5.10
CA MET A 101 -10.34 -3.95 5.55
C MET A 101 -9.93 -4.81 6.76
N ILE A 102 -8.75 -5.44 6.71
CA ILE A 102 -8.22 -6.24 7.82
C ILE A 102 -8.05 -5.39 9.09
N THR A 103 -7.48 -4.18 9.00
CA THR A 103 -7.30 -3.30 10.16
C THR A 103 -8.64 -2.94 10.79
N CYS A 104 -9.62 -2.58 9.97
CA CYS A 104 -10.97 -2.26 10.40
C CYS A 104 -11.68 -3.47 11.06
N ALA A 105 -11.45 -4.68 10.55
CA ALA A 105 -11.98 -5.92 11.14
C ALA A 105 -11.49 -6.19 12.58
N TYR A 106 -10.32 -5.68 12.96
CA TYR A 106 -9.71 -5.86 14.27
C TYR A 106 -9.66 -4.59 15.13
N LEU A 107 -10.38 -3.52 14.75
CA LEU A 107 -10.34 -2.27 15.48
C LEU A 107 -10.82 -2.43 16.94
N PRO A 108 -10.15 -1.77 17.91
CA PRO A 108 -10.68 -1.62 19.25
C PRO A 108 -12.09 -1.00 19.23
N ARG A 109 -12.97 -1.44 20.13
CA ARG A 109 -14.38 -0.99 20.20
C ARG A 109 -14.57 0.54 20.18
N ARG A 110 -13.62 1.31 20.71
CA ARG A 110 -13.68 2.79 20.71
C ARG A 110 -13.64 3.42 19.31
N PHE A 111 -13.17 2.69 18.29
CA PHE A 111 -13.12 3.11 16.89
C PHE A 111 -14.22 2.48 16.03
N VAL A 112 -15.13 1.72 16.64
CA VAL A 112 -16.29 1.11 15.97
C VAL A 112 -17.52 1.94 16.32
N LEU A 113 -17.96 2.79 15.38
CA LEU A 113 -19.12 3.67 15.57
C LEU A 113 -20.43 2.93 15.33
N GLN A 114 -20.43 1.97 14.40
CA GLN A 114 -21.54 1.06 14.20
C GLN A 114 -20.97 -0.33 13.92
N GLU A 115 -21.36 -1.32 14.72
CA GLU A 115 -20.77 -2.66 14.69
C GLU A 115 -21.36 -3.52 13.57
N PHE A 116 -20.47 -4.11 12.76
CA PHE A 116 -20.84 -5.06 11.73
C PHE A 116 -21.15 -6.44 12.32
N LYS A 117 -22.43 -6.85 12.26
CA LYS A 117 -22.90 -8.14 12.78
C LYS A 117 -23.04 -9.17 11.66
N ASP A 118 -21.91 -9.62 11.11
CA ASP A 118 -21.90 -10.69 10.11
C ASP A 118 -21.13 -11.92 10.61
N PRO A 119 -21.73 -13.13 10.60
CA PRO A 119 -21.04 -14.36 11.02
C PRO A 119 -19.75 -14.64 10.24
N LYS A 120 -19.64 -14.22 8.98
CA LYS A 120 -18.43 -14.41 8.16
C LYS A 120 -17.23 -13.69 8.75
N MET A 121 -17.42 -12.56 9.43
CA MET A 121 -16.32 -11.84 10.10
C MET A 121 -15.72 -12.65 11.25
N GLN A 122 -16.53 -13.42 11.97
CA GLN A 122 -16.06 -14.25 13.08
C GLN A 122 -15.30 -15.50 12.61
N GLN A 123 -15.53 -15.90 11.36
CA GLN A 123 -14.88 -17.06 10.74
C GLN A 123 -13.54 -16.73 10.09
N MET A 124 -13.18 -15.44 10.02
CA MET A 124 -11.92 -15.03 9.41
C MET A 124 -10.75 -15.43 10.31
N THR A 125 -10.05 -16.50 9.91
CA THR A 125 -8.85 -16.98 10.59
C THR A 125 -7.74 -17.19 9.56
N TRP A 126 -6.50 -16.98 9.99
CA TRP A 126 -5.31 -17.13 9.14
C TRP A 126 -4.57 -18.43 9.45
N LYS A 127 -5.30 -19.41 9.98
CA LYS A 127 -4.76 -20.66 10.51
C LYS A 127 -4.49 -21.68 9.42
N ASP A 128 -5.29 -21.67 8.36
CA ASP A 128 -5.02 -22.57 7.24
C ASP A 128 -3.76 -22.10 6.48
N PRO A 129 -2.91 -23.04 6.02
CA PRO A 129 -1.65 -22.68 5.37
C PRO A 129 -1.82 -21.81 4.11
N ALA A 130 -2.93 -21.96 3.37
CA ALA A 130 -3.15 -21.22 2.12
C ALA A 130 -3.45 -19.74 2.40
N SER A 131 -4.39 -19.44 3.31
CA SER A 131 -4.72 -18.07 3.71
C SER A 131 -3.53 -17.40 4.40
N ARG A 132 -2.75 -18.14 5.21
CA ARG A 132 -1.52 -17.61 5.81
C ARG A 132 -0.52 -17.16 4.74
N LEU A 133 -0.37 -17.95 3.68
CA LEU A 133 0.57 -17.66 2.62
C LEU A 133 0.10 -16.52 1.71
N GLU A 134 -1.20 -16.44 1.43
CA GLU A 134 -1.80 -15.31 0.72
C GLU A 134 -1.67 -13.99 1.52
N LEU A 135 -1.85 -14.04 2.84
CA LEU A 135 -1.57 -12.91 3.73
C LEU A 135 -0.11 -12.46 3.62
N VAL A 136 0.83 -13.41 3.66
CA VAL A 136 2.27 -13.11 3.54
C VAL A 136 2.60 -12.44 2.22
N GLN A 137 2.07 -12.95 1.11
CA GLN A 137 2.25 -12.37 -0.22
C GLN A 137 1.66 -10.97 -0.32
N SER A 138 0.46 -10.76 0.22
CA SER A 138 -0.22 -9.47 0.21
C SER A 138 0.60 -8.41 0.96
N ILE A 139 0.97 -8.70 2.20
CA ILE A 139 1.71 -7.75 3.05
C ILE A 139 3.08 -7.44 2.47
N TRP A 140 3.79 -8.45 1.98
CA TRP A 140 5.09 -8.27 1.32
C TRP A 140 4.97 -7.34 0.11
N SER A 141 4.08 -7.70 -0.82
CA SER A 141 3.91 -6.99 -2.08
C SER A 141 3.49 -5.56 -1.83
N TYR A 142 2.64 -5.33 -0.84
CA TYR A 142 2.18 -4.01 -0.50
C TYR A 142 3.26 -3.17 0.19
N ALA A 143 4.07 -3.76 1.07
CA ALA A 143 5.22 -3.10 1.68
C ALA A 143 6.25 -2.67 0.63
N GLU A 144 6.60 -3.56 -0.31
CA GLU A 144 7.55 -3.27 -1.39
C GLU A 144 7.01 -2.19 -2.34
N TYR A 145 5.74 -2.30 -2.71
CA TYR A 145 5.07 -1.29 -3.50
C TYR A 145 5.12 0.08 -2.79
N THR A 146 4.78 0.11 -1.50
CA THR A 146 4.67 1.35 -0.72
C THR A 146 6.03 2.01 -0.57
N TRP A 147 7.10 1.23 -0.44
CA TRP A 147 8.48 1.74 -0.47
C TRP A 147 8.80 2.42 -1.81
N LYS A 148 8.45 1.78 -2.94
CA LYS A 148 8.60 2.37 -4.29
C LYS A 148 7.72 3.61 -4.48
N LYS A 149 6.52 3.62 -3.89
CA LYS A 149 5.63 4.79 -3.90
C LYS A 149 6.25 5.95 -3.12
N ALA A 150 6.83 5.71 -1.95
CA ALA A 150 7.50 6.75 -1.17
C ALA A 150 8.57 7.48 -2.00
N ARG A 151 9.38 6.75 -2.77
CA ARG A 151 10.35 7.32 -3.72
C ARG A 151 9.67 8.18 -4.78
N ARG A 152 8.66 7.63 -5.47
CA ARG A 152 7.95 8.37 -6.54
C ARG A 152 7.30 9.64 -6.00
N VAL A 153 6.71 9.58 -4.81
CA VAL A 153 6.10 10.75 -4.14
C VAL A 153 7.15 11.81 -3.82
N LEU A 154 8.35 11.42 -3.37
CA LEU A 154 9.43 12.37 -3.13
C LEU A 154 9.94 12.99 -4.43
N ASP A 155 10.32 12.17 -5.39
CA ASP A 155 11.07 12.61 -6.57
C ASP A 155 10.18 13.24 -7.65
N ARG A 156 8.97 12.72 -7.83
CA ARG A 156 8.05 13.20 -8.89
C ARG A 156 7.06 14.22 -8.36
N TRP A 157 6.50 13.98 -7.18
CA TRP A 157 5.47 14.87 -6.60
C TRP A 157 6.05 15.94 -5.70
N ARG A 158 7.35 15.83 -5.34
CA ARG A 158 8.05 16.80 -4.49
C ARG A 158 7.35 16.98 -3.14
N ASP A 159 6.78 15.89 -2.61
CA ASP A 159 6.03 15.89 -1.36
C ASP A 159 6.76 15.07 -0.29
N PRO A 160 7.71 15.68 0.44
CA PRO A 160 8.48 14.98 1.46
C PRO A 160 7.60 14.48 2.61
N TYR A 161 6.54 15.21 2.95
CA TYR A 161 5.60 14.81 3.98
C TYR A 161 4.88 13.51 3.61
N LYS A 162 4.24 13.45 2.42
CA LYS A 162 3.61 12.21 1.95
C LYS A 162 4.63 11.09 1.72
N SER A 163 5.84 11.41 1.26
CA SER A 163 6.91 10.41 1.13
C SER A 163 7.22 9.77 2.48
N SER A 164 7.49 10.58 3.51
CA SER A 164 7.78 10.10 4.88
C SER A 164 6.64 9.25 5.46
N LYS A 165 5.38 9.64 5.23
CA LYS A 165 4.20 8.83 5.60
C LYS A 165 4.19 7.47 4.91
N ASN A 166 4.51 7.41 3.61
CA ASN A 166 4.60 6.13 2.89
C ASN A 166 5.75 5.28 3.43
N VAL A 167 6.91 5.85 3.75
CA VAL A 167 8.02 5.09 4.37
C VAL A 167 7.57 4.49 5.71
N TYR A 168 6.94 5.28 6.58
CA TYR A 168 6.37 4.77 7.85
C TYR A 168 5.35 3.66 7.61
N PHE A 169 4.50 3.81 6.58
CA PHE A 169 3.48 2.82 6.28
C PHE A 169 4.04 1.45 5.91
N VAL A 170 5.24 1.39 5.31
CA VAL A 170 5.96 0.13 5.06
C VAL A 170 6.26 -0.61 6.36
N PHE A 171 6.81 0.09 7.36
CA PHE A 171 7.11 -0.51 8.66
C PHE A 171 5.84 -0.91 9.40
N ARG A 172 4.78 -0.11 9.30
CA ARG A 172 3.46 -0.45 9.85
C ARG A 172 2.88 -1.72 9.22
N LEU A 173 2.95 -1.84 7.89
CA LEU A 173 2.50 -3.03 7.15
C LEU A 173 3.18 -4.30 7.67
N LEU A 174 4.52 -4.26 7.81
CA LEU A 174 5.29 -5.41 8.28
C LEU A 174 5.00 -5.75 9.74
N GLU A 175 4.86 -4.74 10.61
CA GLU A 175 4.53 -4.95 12.03
C GLU A 175 3.14 -5.56 12.20
N LEU A 176 2.12 -5.02 11.54
CA LEU A 176 0.77 -5.58 11.56
C LEU A 176 0.74 -7.00 11.01
N GLY A 177 1.53 -7.27 9.95
CA GLY A 177 1.70 -8.61 9.43
C GLY A 177 2.31 -9.57 10.44
N CYS A 178 3.33 -9.15 11.18
CA CYS A 178 3.91 -9.96 12.25
C CYS A 178 2.86 -10.30 13.31
N GLN A 179 2.04 -9.32 13.73
CA GLN A 179 0.97 -9.56 14.72
C GLN A 179 -0.08 -10.54 14.19
N LEU A 180 -0.52 -10.40 12.94
CA LEU A 180 -1.47 -11.34 12.33
C LEU A 180 -0.89 -12.76 12.28
N LEU A 181 0.39 -12.90 11.94
CA LEU A 181 1.06 -14.21 11.90
C LEU A 181 1.27 -14.84 13.28
N LEU A 182 1.39 -14.04 14.34
CA LEU A 182 1.66 -14.47 15.72
C LEU A 182 0.40 -14.68 16.55
N HIS A 183 -0.63 -13.87 16.33
CA HIS A 183 -1.79 -13.75 17.22
C HIS A 183 -3.12 -14.00 16.51
N ASP A 184 -3.11 -14.24 15.19
CA ASP A 184 -4.30 -14.31 14.33
C ASP A 184 -5.19 -13.06 14.38
N LYS A 185 -4.65 -11.94 14.89
CA LYS A 185 -5.33 -10.65 15.04
C LYS A 185 -4.32 -9.52 15.24
N ILE A 186 -4.76 -8.29 15.06
CA ILE A 186 -3.98 -7.10 15.45
C ILE A 186 -4.25 -6.83 16.93
N VAL A 187 -3.19 -6.80 17.73
CA VAL A 187 -3.27 -6.59 19.19
C VAL A 187 -2.83 -5.19 19.60
N ASP A 188 -1.95 -4.56 18.81
CA ASP A 188 -1.40 -3.24 19.07
C ASP A 188 -1.25 -2.45 17.78
N PHE A 189 -2.16 -1.48 17.59
CA PHE A 189 -2.17 -0.57 16.44
C PHE A 189 -1.08 0.51 16.51
N GLN A 190 -0.44 0.70 17.68
CA GLN A 190 0.59 1.70 17.92
C GLN A 190 2.01 1.11 17.90
N ALA A 191 2.17 -0.21 17.79
CA ALA A 191 3.47 -0.90 17.83
C ALA A 191 4.50 -0.35 16.83
N ALA A 192 4.05 0.16 15.68
CA ALA A 192 4.93 0.75 14.65
C ALA A 192 5.27 2.24 14.88
N ASN A 193 4.65 2.92 15.84
CA ASN A 193 4.81 4.36 16.05
C ASN A 193 6.24 4.84 16.32
N PRO A 194 7.14 4.08 16.96
CA PRO A 194 8.55 4.46 17.04
C PRO A 194 9.16 4.78 15.65
N TRP A 195 8.80 4.02 14.61
CA TRP A 195 9.25 4.29 13.24
C TRP A 195 8.73 5.63 12.71
N TYR A 196 7.50 6.02 13.04
CA TYR A 196 6.97 7.32 12.63
C TYR A 196 7.89 8.45 13.10
N PHE A 197 8.25 8.47 14.38
CA PHE A 197 9.11 9.51 14.93
C PHE A 197 10.52 9.49 14.34
N GLU A 198 11.14 8.32 14.23
CA GLU A 198 12.48 8.19 13.65
C GLU A 198 12.52 8.67 12.19
N ILE A 199 11.49 8.33 11.40
CA ILE A 199 11.36 8.78 10.02
C ILE A 199 11.07 10.29 9.94
N GLN A 200 10.20 10.83 10.80
CA GLN A 200 9.95 12.28 10.83
C GLN A 200 11.21 13.05 11.21
N LYS A 201 11.95 12.62 12.24
CA LYS A 201 13.24 13.21 12.63
C LYS A 201 14.24 13.15 11.46
N LEU A 202 14.34 12.01 10.77
CA LEU A 202 15.19 11.87 9.59
C LEU A 202 14.85 12.91 8.52
N TYR A 203 13.56 13.03 8.14
CA TYR A 203 13.15 13.97 7.10
C TYR A 203 13.36 15.43 7.52
N GLN A 204 13.08 15.77 8.78
CA GLN A 204 13.19 17.12 9.31
C GLN A 204 14.65 17.55 9.52
N ASN A 205 15.44 16.75 10.24
CA ASN A 205 16.81 17.10 10.63
C ASN A 205 17.76 17.19 9.43
N TYR A 206 17.52 16.39 8.38
CA TYR A 206 18.36 16.38 7.18
C TYR A 206 17.74 17.13 6.00
N ASN A 207 16.59 17.80 6.23
CA ASN A 207 15.83 18.54 5.23
C ASN A 207 15.71 17.75 3.93
N ILE A 208 15.10 16.57 3.99
CA ILE A 208 14.98 15.66 2.84
C ILE A 208 14.03 16.27 1.81
N GLN A 209 14.52 16.43 0.58
CA GLN A 209 13.77 17.02 -0.53
C GLN A 209 13.73 16.07 -1.75
N SER A 210 13.08 16.52 -2.82
CA SER A 210 13.05 15.81 -4.11
C SER A 210 14.47 15.46 -4.57
N GLY A 211 14.73 14.19 -4.87
CA GLY A 211 16.06 13.69 -5.27
C GLY A 211 16.97 13.25 -4.12
N ASP A 212 16.52 13.32 -2.87
CA ASP A 212 17.26 12.82 -1.70
C ASP A 212 16.81 11.41 -1.26
N PHE A 213 16.06 10.65 -2.06
CA PHE A 213 15.56 9.34 -1.62
C PHE A 213 16.70 8.34 -1.34
N GLU A 214 17.86 8.51 -1.97
CA GLU A 214 19.06 7.74 -1.67
C GLU A 214 19.54 7.92 -0.23
N LEU A 215 19.33 9.10 0.37
CA LEU A 215 19.61 9.32 1.79
C LEU A 215 18.62 8.56 2.68
N VAL A 216 17.35 8.53 2.30
CA VAL A 216 16.33 7.70 2.99
C VAL A 216 16.72 6.23 2.94
N GLU A 217 17.18 5.73 1.80
CA GLU A 217 17.68 4.35 1.68
C GLU A 217 18.95 4.12 2.49
N ALA A 218 19.92 5.03 2.45
CA ALA A 218 21.14 4.89 3.26
C ALA A 218 20.81 4.79 4.76
N ALA A 219 19.84 5.57 5.23
CA ALA A 219 19.42 5.59 6.63
C ALA A 219 18.59 4.34 7.02
N LEU A 220 17.69 3.88 6.15
CA LEU A 220 16.62 2.95 6.54
C LEU A 220 16.64 1.60 5.81
N ALA A 221 17.44 1.40 4.77
CA ALA A 221 17.44 0.15 4.01
C ALA A 221 17.76 -1.06 4.90
N ARG A 222 18.71 -0.91 5.83
CA ARG A 222 19.05 -2.00 6.77
C ARG A 222 17.89 -2.36 7.67
N SER A 223 17.23 -1.36 8.26
CA SER A 223 16.04 -1.54 9.09
C SER A 223 14.89 -2.19 8.31
N TYR A 224 14.68 -1.73 7.08
CA TYR A 224 13.68 -2.31 6.18
C TYR A 224 13.96 -3.81 5.91
N GLU A 225 15.19 -4.17 5.55
CA GLU A 225 15.58 -5.57 5.31
C GLU A 225 15.49 -6.43 6.59
N GLN A 226 15.73 -5.85 7.78
CA GLN A 226 15.57 -6.54 9.06
C GLN A 226 14.10 -6.83 9.39
N GLU A 227 13.19 -5.87 9.19
CA GLU A 227 11.76 -6.10 9.40
C GLU A 227 11.18 -7.08 8.37
N ILE A 228 11.67 -7.01 7.14
CA ILE A 228 11.37 -7.98 6.09
C ILE A 228 11.82 -9.39 6.50
N ALA A 229 13.05 -9.54 6.99
CA ALA A 229 13.56 -10.83 7.45
C ALA A 229 12.77 -11.37 8.65
N ARG A 230 12.47 -10.52 9.65
CA ARG A 230 11.62 -10.87 10.80
C ARG A 230 10.26 -11.38 10.34
N PHE A 231 9.62 -10.68 9.42
CA PHE A 231 8.33 -11.08 8.87
C PHE A 231 8.40 -12.44 8.15
N GLN A 232 9.44 -12.67 7.36
CA GLN A 232 9.65 -13.97 6.67
C GLN A 232 9.91 -15.13 7.63
N GLU A 233 10.68 -14.90 8.69
CA GLU A 233 10.95 -15.93 9.72
C GLU A 233 9.65 -16.40 10.38
N LEU A 234 8.77 -15.46 10.72
CA LEU A 234 7.43 -15.75 11.24
C LEU A 234 6.54 -16.47 10.23
N ALA A 235 6.60 -16.06 8.96
CA ALA A 235 5.84 -16.71 7.89
C ALA A 235 6.20 -18.20 7.77
N LEU A 236 7.49 -18.52 7.90
CA LEU A 236 8.04 -19.88 7.82
C LEU A 236 7.93 -20.69 9.13
N GLN A 237 7.33 -20.12 10.20
CA GLN A 237 7.24 -20.74 11.53
C GLN A 237 8.58 -21.22 12.09
N ARG A 238 9.69 -20.58 11.71
CA ARG A 238 10.97 -20.83 12.37
C ARG A 238 10.89 -20.18 13.75
N ASN A 239 11.31 -20.89 14.81
CA ASN A 239 11.34 -20.37 16.19
C ASN A 239 11.90 -18.94 16.18
N THR A 240 11.03 -17.96 16.39
CA THR A 240 11.44 -16.56 16.52
C THR A 240 11.92 -16.36 17.95
N PRO A 241 13.17 -15.90 18.15
CA PRO A 241 13.58 -15.38 19.44
C PRO A 241 12.66 -14.21 19.80
N THR A 242 12.28 -14.10 21.07
CA THR A 242 11.45 -12.98 21.55
C THR A 242 12.18 -11.65 21.35
N LEU A 243 11.44 -10.52 21.31
CA LEU A 243 12.04 -9.18 21.24
C LEU A 243 13.05 -8.92 22.37
N GLU A 244 12.90 -9.62 23.51
CA GLU A 244 13.80 -9.56 24.66
C GLU A 244 15.11 -10.32 24.41
N GLU A 245 15.09 -11.41 23.64
CA GLU A 245 16.29 -12.18 23.26
C GLU A 245 17.11 -11.50 22.15
N ARG A 246 16.50 -10.59 21.36
CA ARG A 246 17.23 -9.76 20.37
C ARG A 246 18.09 -8.67 21.01
N LYS A 247 17.97 -8.42 22.32
CA LYS A 247 18.78 -7.40 23.02
C LYS A 247 20.23 -7.80 23.30
N ASP A 248 20.64 -9.05 23.12
CA ASP A 248 22.04 -9.44 23.39
C ASP A 248 22.55 -10.53 22.45
N ASN A 249 22.95 -10.14 21.24
CA ASN A 249 24.08 -10.81 20.56
C ASN A 249 24.97 -9.87 19.74
N SER A 250 24.85 -8.56 19.97
CA SER A 250 25.82 -7.53 19.58
C SER A 250 26.87 -7.30 20.67
N LYS A 251 27.34 -8.38 21.31
CA LYS A 251 28.66 -8.41 21.98
C LYS A 251 29.78 -8.82 21.00
N GLY A 252 29.59 -8.56 19.71
CA GLY A 252 30.67 -8.48 18.73
C GLY A 252 31.26 -7.07 18.77
N ASN A 253 32.33 -6.88 19.55
CA ASN A 253 33.24 -5.74 19.52
C ASN A 253 32.58 -4.36 19.31
N ARG A 254 32.05 -3.75 20.37
CA ARG A 254 31.87 -2.28 20.47
C ARG A 254 33.23 -1.57 20.53
N GLY A 255 34.12 -1.90 19.62
CA GLY A 255 35.28 -1.07 19.34
C GLY A 255 34.74 0.17 18.64
N LYS A 256 34.67 1.29 19.37
CA LYS A 256 34.39 2.66 18.89
C LYS A 256 34.50 2.76 17.36
N GLU A 257 33.42 2.50 16.64
CA GLU A 257 33.47 2.56 15.18
C GLU A 257 33.65 4.03 14.83
N THR A 258 34.81 4.38 14.28
CA THR A 258 35.08 5.73 13.78
C THR A 258 34.45 5.88 12.42
N CYS A 259 33.68 6.94 12.20
CA CYS A 259 33.15 7.25 10.88
C CYS A 259 34.32 7.49 9.92
N SER A 260 34.44 6.71 8.86
CA SER A 260 35.58 6.82 7.95
C SER A 260 35.55 8.06 7.04
N ILE A 261 34.50 8.89 7.14
CA ILE A 261 34.37 10.15 6.38
C ILE A 261 35.01 11.29 7.16
N CYS A 262 34.63 11.46 8.44
CA CYS A 262 35.14 12.54 9.29
C CYS A 262 36.24 12.09 10.28
N LEU A 263 36.47 10.78 10.39
CA LEU A 263 37.43 10.13 11.30
C LEU A 263 37.10 10.28 12.80
N TYR A 264 35.90 10.78 13.15
CA TYR A 264 35.43 10.86 14.54
C TYR A 264 34.65 9.61 14.97
N PRO A 265 34.63 9.26 16.27
CA PRO A 265 33.83 8.15 16.76
C PRO A 265 32.32 8.36 16.51
N CYS A 266 31.65 7.29 16.07
CA CYS A 266 30.20 7.30 15.83
C CYS A 266 29.36 7.40 17.11
N ASP A 267 29.96 7.20 18.28
CA ASP A 267 29.30 7.21 19.60
C ASP A 267 29.51 8.51 20.40
N SER A 268 30.39 9.41 19.95
CA SER A 268 30.83 10.56 20.76
C SER A 268 30.69 11.93 20.10
N TYR A 269 30.18 12.01 18.86
CA TYR A 269 30.05 13.29 18.18
C TYR A 269 28.76 14.00 18.60
N LYS A 270 28.91 15.22 19.10
CA LYS A 270 27.81 16.17 19.33
C LYS A 270 27.99 17.28 18.32
N SER A 271 27.07 17.42 17.37
CA SER A 271 27.02 18.60 16.53
C SER A 271 26.52 19.78 17.36
N GLU A 272 26.89 21.01 16.99
CA GLU A 272 26.38 22.24 17.63
C GLU A 272 24.85 22.41 17.50
N GLN A 273 24.17 21.52 16.76
CA GLN A 273 22.76 21.61 16.39
C GLN A 273 21.90 20.41 16.85
N SER A 274 22.46 19.38 17.49
CA SER A 274 21.65 18.31 18.10
C SER A 274 22.39 17.55 19.23
N ASP A 275 21.68 17.29 20.33
CA ASP A 275 22.22 16.62 21.53
C ASP A 275 22.65 15.15 21.33
N THR A 276 22.29 14.52 20.20
CA THR A 276 22.75 13.19 19.80
C THR A 276 22.83 13.10 18.28
N GLU A 277 24.02 12.92 17.71
CA GLU A 277 24.13 12.71 16.27
C GLU A 277 23.64 11.30 15.88
N THR A 278 22.71 11.23 14.92
CA THR A 278 22.20 9.95 14.41
C THR A 278 23.25 9.25 13.55
N VAL A 279 23.47 7.96 13.80
CA VAL A 279 24.32 7.10 12.96
C VAL A 279 23.45 6.32 11.96
N CYS A 280 24.00 6.03 10.80
CA CYS A 280 23.40 5.13 9.82
C CYS A 280 24.34 3.96 9.56
N THR A 281 23.80 2.74 9.59
CA THR A 281 24.54 1.56 9.15
C THR A 281 23.97 1.06 7.84
N LEU A 282 24.81 1.07 6.80
CA LEU A 282 24.42 0.63 5.46
C LEU A 282 24.19 -0.88 5.41
N LEU A 283 23.60 -1.38 4.33
CA LEU A 283 23.38 -2.82 4.10
C LEU A 283 24.66 -3.68 4.17
N CYS A 284 25.81 -3.08 3.86
CA CYS A 284 27.11 -3.75 3.95
C CYS A 284 27.66 -3.87 5.38
N GLY A 285 26.98 -3.30 6.38
CA GLY A 285 27.39 -3.32 7.78
C GLY A 285 28.26 -2.15 8.22
N HIS A 286 28.76 -1.31 7.31
CA HIS A 286 29.55 -0.13 7.67
C HIS A 286 28.67 1.01 8.22
N THR A 287 29.13 1.60 9.32
CA THR A 287 28.44 2.68 10.04
C THR A 287 29.10 4.04 9.77
N PHE A 288 28.26 5.07 9.61
CA PHE A 288 28.69 6.45 9.41
C PHE A 288 27.77 7.39 10.19
N HIS A 289 28.26 8.57 10.56
CA HIS A 289 27.35 9.65 10.94
C HIS A 289 26.42 9.96 9.77
N LEU A 290 25.13 10.11 10.05
CA LEU A 290 24.15 10.36 9.01
C LEU A 290 24.38 11.71 8.34
N HIS A 291 24.95 12.70 9.04
CA HIS A 291 25.41 13.97 8.44
C HIS A 291 26.53 13.74 7.41
N CYS A 292 27.57 13.00 7.77
CA CYS A 292 28.65 12.67 6.85
C CYS A 292 28.15 11.91 5.62
N MET A 293 27.22 10.97 5.81
CA MET A 293 26.59 10.24 4.70
C MET A 293 25.72 11.15 3.83
N THR A 294 25.01 12.11 4.43
CA THR A 294 24.23 13.12 3.71
C THR A 294 25.12 13.92 2.77
N GLU A 295 26.25 14.44 3.26
CA GLU A 295 27.21 15.14 2.42
C GLU A 295 27.77 14.24 1.32
N TRP A 296 28.12 12.99 1.66
CA TRP A 296 28.64 12.03 0.69
C TRP A 296 27.66 11.80 -0.46
N ILE A 297 26.37 11.61 -0.16
CA ILE A 297 25.33 11.35 -1.17
C ILE A 297 25.05 12.58 -2.03
N ARG A 298 25.01 13.77 -1.41
CA ARG A 298 24.69 15.03 -2.11
C ARG A 298 25.84 15.57 -2.96
N ARG A 299 27.10 15.14 -2.73
CA ARG A 299 28.24 15.51 -3.57
C ARG A 299 28.09 14.95 -4.99
N GLU A 300 28.26 15.83 -5.98
CA GLU A 300 28.12 15.51 -7.42
C GLU A 300 29.10 14.44 -7.91
N THR A 301 30.28 14.34 -7.29
CA THR A 301 31.34 13.39 -7.64
C THR A 301 31.15 11.98 -7.08
N SER A 302 30.21 11.82 -6.15
CA SER A 302 29.95 10.54 -5.50
C SER A 302 29.10 9.64 -6.39
N ARG A 303 29.39 8.33 -6.38
CA ARG A 303 28.43 7.32 -6.84
C ARG A 303 27.32 7.25 -5.80
N LYS A 304 26.29 8.09 -5.96
CA LYS A 304 25.19 8.48 -5.02
C LYS A 304 24.54 7.34 -4.20
N THR A 305 24.79 6.07 -4.54
CA THR A 305 24.15 4.89 -3.97
C THR A 305 25.13 3.84 -3.43
N THR A 306 26.40 4.17 -3.22
CA THR A 306 27.44 3.21 -2.79
C THR A 306 28.14 3.59 -1.50
N CYS A 307 28.50 2.58 -0.72
CA CYS A 307 29.27 2.73 0.52
C CYS A 307 30.64 3.39 0.24
N PRO A 308 31.05 4.42 1.02
CA PRO A 308 32.37 5.04 0.89
C PRO A 308 33.55 4.06 1.09
N LEU A 309 33.37 3.03 1.92
CA LEU A 309 34.42 2.07 2.26
C LEU A 309 34.53 0.93 1.24
N CYS A 310 33.45 0.18 1.02
CA CYS A 310 33.50 -1.02 0.18
C CYS A 310 32.86 -0.85 -1.19
N ARG A 311 32.28 0.32 -1.50
CA ARG A 311 31.58 0.62 -2.76
C ARG A 311 30.37 -0.28 -3.07
N GLN A 312 29.94 -1.09 -2.11
CA GLN A 312 28.70 -1.86 -2.22
C GLN A 312 27.50 -0.93 -2.28
N GLY A 313 26.56 -1.22 -3.18
CA GLY A 313 25.29 -0.49 -3.25
C GLY A 313 24.44 -0.72 -2.01
N PHE A 314 23.83 0.34 -1.48
CA PHE A 314 22.94 0.27 -0.31
C PHE A 314 21.45 0.44 -0.66
N SER A 315 21.11 0.55 -1.94
CA SER A 315 19.72 0.57 -2.38
C SER A 315 19.04 -0.78 -2.13
N THR A 316 17.81 -0.73 -1.63
CA THR A 316 16.99 -1.91 -1.37
C THR A 316 16.73 -2.67 -2.66
N LYS A 317 17.01 -3.98 -2.70
CA LYS A 317 16.75 -4.80 -3.89
C LYS A 317 15.29 -5.21 -3.92
N THR A 318 14.41 -4.28 -4.29
CA THR A 318 12.95 -4.50 -4.45
C THR A 318 12.60 -5.33 -5.70
N ASN A 319 13.36 -6.40 -5.94
CA ASN A 319 13.10 -7.38 -7.01
C ASN A 319 13.84 -8.69 -6.74
N ARG A 320 13.96 -9.09 -5.46
CA ARG A 320 14.40 -10.45 -5.16
C ARG A 320 13.21 -11.38 -5.40
N LYS A 321 13.20 -12.05 -6.55
CA LYS A 321 12.54 -13.37 -6.73
C LYS A 321 13.16 -14.46 -5.84
N SER A 322 13.68 -14.09 -4.69
CA SER A 322 14.54 -14.88 -3.83
C SER A 322 13.94 -14.81 -2.43
N SER A 323 12.94 -15.65 -2.20
CA SER A 323 12.64 -16.06 -0.84
C SER A 323 12.35 -17.55 -0.85
N VAL A 324 12.73 -18.19 0.26
CA VAL A 324 12.29 -19.54 0.62
C VAL A 324 10.77 -19.63 0.57
N VAL A 325 10.05 -18.52 0.80
CA VAL A 325 8.59 -18.44 0.66
C VAL A 325 8.16 -18.65 -0.79
N GLN A 326 8.83 -18.06 -1.80
CA GLN A 326 8.53 -18.33 -3.21
C GLN A 326 8.85 -19.78 -3.59
N GLN A 327 9.95 -20.34 -3.08
CA GLN A 327 10.26 -21.76 -3.30
C GLN A 327 9.25 -22.69 -2.63
N GLU A 328 8.75 -22.33 -1.45
CA GLU A 328 7.71 -23.08 -0.74
C GLU A 328 6.34 -22.94 -1.43
N LEU A 329 6.01 -21.76 -1.94
CA LEU A 329 4.87 -21.49 -2.82
C LEU A 329 4.90 -22.38 -4.07
N ASP A 330 6.03 -22.37 -4.77
CA ASP A 330 6.25 -23.19 -5.96
C ASP A 330 6.16 -24.69 -5.61
N ARG A 331 6.69 -25.10 -4.45
CA ARG A 331 6.61 -26.48 -3.92
C ARG A 331 5.18 -26.91 -3.61
N GLN A 332 4.36 -26.01 -3.09
CA GLN A 332 2.94 -26.26 -2.78
C GLN A 332 2.02 -26.13 -4.00
N GLY A 333 2.58 -25.86 -5.19
CA GLY A 333 1.80 -25.69 -6.42
C GLY A 333 0.92 -24.44 -6.42
N ILE A 334 1.17 -23.51 -5.50
CA ILE A 334 0.44 -22.25 -5.39
C ILE A 334 1.12 -21.27 -6.34
N GLN A 335 0.52 -21.10 -7.52
CA GLN A 335 1.01 -20.13 -8.50
C GLN A 335 1.03 -18.73 -7.87
N GLU A 336 2.17 -18.04 -8.02
CA GLU A 336 2.33 -16.61 -7.72
C GLU A 336 1.14 -15.84 -8.30
N ARG A 337 0.24 -15.35 -7.43
CA ARG A 337 -0.73 -14.34 -7.83
C ARG A 337 0.05 -13.03 -7.91
N GLU A 338 0.19 -12.45 -9.10
CA GLU A 338 0.62 -11.05 -9.21
C GLU A 338 -0.34 -10.24 -8.34
N PHE A 339 0.19 -9.56 -7.33
CA PHE A 339 -0.60 -8.79 -6.38
C PHE A 339 -1.51 -7.78 -7.13
N THR A 340 -2.83 -7.96 -7.03
CA THR A 340 -3.89 -7.10 -7.62
C THR A 340 -4.05 -5.77 -6.89
N GLY A 341 -3.36 -5.55 -5.76
CA GLY A 341 -3.58 -4.39 -4.90
C GLY A 341 -2.95 -3.10 -5.42
N TYR A 342 -3.30 -2.66 -6.64
CA TYR A 342 -3.29 -1.28 -7.14
C TYR A 342 -4.53 -1.10 -8.05
N PRO A 343 -5.09 0.11 -8.25
CA PRO A 343 -6.44 0.32 -8.78
C PRO A 343 -6.49 -0.02 -10.26
N ALA A 344 -6.51 -1.33 -10.54
CA ALA A 344 -7.22 -1.85 -11.65
C ALA A 344 -8.66 -2.00 -11.15
N THR A 345 -9.51 -0.99 -11.40
CA THR A 345 -10.95 -1.22 -11.21
C THR A 345 -11.35 -2.20 -12.29
N ILE A 346 -11.68 -3.42 -11.88
CA ILE A 346 -12.26 -4.43 -12.77
C ILE A 346 -13.77 -4.24 -12.65
N VAL A 347 -14.36 -3.64 -13.68
CA VAL A 347 -15.80 -3.50 -13.79
C VAL A 347 -16.31 -4.65 -14.66
N VAL A 348 -17.12 -5.52 -14.07
CA VAL A 348 -17.83 -6.60 -14.76
C VAL A 348 -19.26 -6.13 -14.98
N GLN A 349 -19.70 -6.06 -16.23
CA GLN A 349 -21.07 -5.73 -16.59
C GLN A 349 -21.70 -6.90 -17.33
N HIS A 350 -22.77 -7.44 -16.77
CA HIS A 350 -23.66 -8.34 -17.48
C HIS A 350 -24.56 -7.52 -18.42
N ARG A 351 -24.63 -7.91 -19.69
CA ARG A 351 -25.59 -7.32 -20.63
C ARG A 351 -26.91 -8.07 -20.55
N ASN A 352 -27.94 -7.54 -21.20
CA ASN A 352 -29.25 -8.18 -21.37
C ASN A 352 -29.20 -9.56 -22.05
N ASP A 353 -28.04 -9.98 -22.56
CA ASP A 353 -27.77 -11.35 -23.02
C ASP A 353 -27.03 -12.12 -21.91
N PRO A 354 -27.65 -13.16 -21.32
CA PRO A 354 -27.07 -13.94 -20.23
C PRO A 354 -25.76 -14.66 -20.57
N ASN A 355 -25.41 -14.76 -21.86
CA ASN A 355 -24.17 -15.41 -22.32
C ASN A 355 -23.07 -14.41 -22.70
N SER A 356 -23.27 -13.12 -22.46
CA SER A 356 -22.29 -12.07 -22.77
C SER A 356 -21.87 -11.29 -21.53
N VAL A 357 -20.56 -11.27 -21.27
CA VAL A 357 -19.97 -10.51 -20.16
C VAL A 357 -19.00 -9.49 -20.75
N GLN A 358 -19.20 -8.24 -20.35
CA GLN A 358 -18.28 -7.16 -20.65
C GLN A 358 -17.39 -6.93 -19.44
N VAL A 359 -16.08 -7.12 -19.62
CA VAL A 359 -15.10 -6.81 -18.58
C VAL A 359 -14.30 -5.59 -19.01
N THR A 360 -14.36 -4.55 -18.18
CA THR A 360 -13.54 -3.35 -18.36
C THR A 360 -12.48 -3.33 -17.28
N VAL A 361 -11.21 -3.35 -17.68
CA VAL A 361 -10.08 -3.18 -16.76
C VAL A 361 -9.60 -1.75 -16.89
N ARG A 362 -9.86 -0.92 -15.87
CA ARG A 362 -9.36 0.45 -15.79
C ARG A 362 -8.10 0.48 -14.95
N CYS A 363 -6.95 0.67 -15.56
CA CYS A 363 -5.71 0.93 -14.82
C CYS A 363 -5.50 2.44 -14.74
N GLU A 364 -5.62 3.03 -13.54
CA GLU A 364 -5.27 4.44 -13.39
C GLU A 364 -3.75 4.61 -13.48
N TYR A 365 -3.30 5.43 -14.43
CA TYR A 365 -1.94 5.97 -14.44
C TYR A 365 -2.02 7.48 -14.59
N GLU A 366 -1.55 8.21 -13.57
CA GLU A 366 -1.36 9.66 -13.67
C GLU A 366 -0.16 9.95 -14.59
N SER A 367 -0.42 10.27 -15.86
CA SER A 367 0.56 10.89 -16.73
C SER A 367 0.30 12.39 -16.82
N ARG A 368 1.25 13.22 -16.40
CA ARG A 368 1.28 14.63 -16.81
C ARG A 368 1.86 14.70 -18.21
N ASP A 369 1.00 14.83 -19.22
CA ASP A 369 1.43 15.40 -20.49
C ASP A 369 1.63 16.90 -20.25
N ARG A 370 2.88 17.35 -20.30
CA ARG A 370 3.21 18.77 -20.31
C ARG A 370 2.70 19.35 -21.63
N ALA A 371 1.59 20.08 -21.60
CA ALA A 371 1.36 21.11 -22.59
C ALA A 371 2.33 22.26 -22.28
N ASP A 372 3.15 22.61 -23.26
CA ASP A 372 4.10 23.71 -23.18
C ASP A 372 3.33 25.02 -22.96
N GLY A 373 3.64 25.74 -21.87
CA GLY A 373 3.50 27.20 -21.81
C GLY A 373 2.17 27.82 -21.35
N SER A 374 1.53 27.34 -20.27
CA SER A 374 0.58 28.18 -19.53
C SER A 374 0.58 27.88 -18.02
N ASP A 375 0.83 28.91 -17.21
CA ASP A 375 0.83 28.91 -15.73
C ASP A 375 -0.58 28.84 -15.13
N ASP A 376 -1.38 27.86 -15.55
CA ASP A 376 -2.68 27.57 -14.92
C ASP A 376 -2.65 26.19 -14.26
N ASP A 377 -2.51 26.19 -12.94
CA ASP A 377 -2.28 25.02 -12.08
C ASP A 377 -3.60 24.30 -11.77
N SER A 378 -4.40 24.02 -12.80
CA SER A 378 -5.55 23.13 -12.69
C SER A 378 -5.10 21.68 -12.88
N LEU A 379 -5.01 20.94 -11.77
CA LEU A 379 -4.85 19.48 -11.77
C LEU A 379 -6.09 18.83 -12.42
N THR A 380 -6.05 18.61 -13.73
CA THR A 380 -7.02 17.74 -14.39
C THR A 380 -6.56 16.29 -14.24
N ARG A 381 -7.35 15.48 -13.51
CA ARG A 381 -7.22 14.02 -13.46
C ARG A 381 -7.61 13.47 -14.84
N GLY A 382 -6.62 13.21 -15.70
CA GLY A 382 -6.84 12.54 -16.98
C GLY A 382 -6.81 11.01 -16.81
N VAL A 383 -7.92 10.33 -17.09
CA VAL A 383 -7.97 8.86 -17.22
C VAL A 383 -7.32 8.47 -18.54
N ASN A 384 -6.06 8.03 -18.50
CA ASN A 384 -5.34 7.67 -19.72
C ASN A 384 -5.28 6.15 -19.89
N GLU A 385 -6.12 5.66 -20.81
CA GLU A 385 -6.34 4.28 -21.28
C GLU A 385 -7.40 3.45 -20.55
N GLU A 386 -8.64 3.53 -21.04
CA GLU A 386 -9.62 2.45 -20.91
C GLU A 386 -9.32 1.37 -21.96
N SER A 387 -9.31 0.10 -21.55
CA SER A 387 -9.28 -1.04 -22.47
C SER A 387 -10.54 -1.86 -22.27
N GLU A 388 -11.46 -1.79 -23.23
CA GLU A 388 -12.70 -2.56 -23.25
C GLU A 388 -12.44 -3.94 -23.88
N TYR A 389 -12.84 -5.01 -23.20
CA TYR A 389 -12.77 -6.37 -23.73
C TYR A 389 -14.16 -7.00 -23.67
N GLN A 390 -14.62 -7.54 -24.82
CA GLN A 390 -15.87 -8.27 -24.93
C GLN A 390 -15.59 -9.77 -25.01
N PHE A 391 -16.33 -10.54 -24.22
CA PHE A 391 -16.25 -12.00 -24.19
C PHE A 391 -17.59 -12.60 -24.57
N PHE A 392 -17.53 -13.65 -25.39
CA PHE A 392 -18.69 -14.48 -25.75
C PHE A 392 -18.43 -15.90 -25.27
N MET A 393 -19.34 -16.42 -24.44
CA MET A 393 -19.31 -17.80 -23.97
C MET A 393 -20.11 -18.67 -24.95
N ASP A 394 -19.44 -19.28 -25.92
CA ASP A 394 -20.04 -20.31 -26.78
C ASP A 394 -19.69 -21.70 -26.23
N GLY A 395 -20.42 -22.11 -25.18
CA GLY A 395 -20.66 -23.47 -24.68
C GLY A 395 -19.49 -24.41 -24.35
N THR A 396 -18.27 -24.13 -24.79
CA THR A 396 -17.12 -25.04 -24.66
C THR A 396 -15.77 -24.32 -24.61
N LYS A 397 -15.61 -23.10 -25.17
CA LYS A 397 -14.38 -22.29 -25.08
C LYS A 397 -14.65 -20.78 -25.22
N PRO A 398 -13.98 -19.90 -24.46
CA PRO A 398 -14.06 -18.47 -24.68
C PRO A 398 -13.41 -18.09 -26.02
N SER A 399 -14.12 -17.30 -26.85
CA SER A 399 -13.59 -16.76 -28.11
C SER A 399 -13.30 -15.24 -27.98
N PHE A 400 -12.21 -14.77 -28.60
CA PHE A 400 -11.77 -13.38 -28.54
C PHE A 400 -12.29 -12.57 -29.73
N GLY A 401 -13.27 -11.70 -29.49
CA GLY A 401 -13.72 -10.67 -30.45
C GLY A 401 -13.20 -9.28 -30.05
N GLY A 402 -11.94 -8.95 -30.35
CA GLY A 402 -11.39 -7.64 -29.99
C GLY A 402 -11.71 -6.54 -31.01
N LYS A 403 -12.64 -5.63 -30.72
CA LYS A 403 -12.66 -4.30 -31.35
C LYS A 403 -11.78 -3.36 -30.53
N ARG A 404 -10.73 -2.81 -31.14
CA ARG A 404 -9.95 -1.71 -30.53
C ARG A 404 -10.64 -0.40 -30.84
N THR A 405 -11.23 0.22 -29.84
CA THR A 405 -11.67 1.61 -29.93
C THR A 405 -10.65 2.47 -29.22
N LEU A 406 -9.71 3.06 -29.96
CA LEU A 406 -8.89 4.17 -29.45
C LEU A 406 -9.75 5.43 -29.58
N LEU A 407 -10.43 5.83 -28.50
CA LEU A 407 -11.09 7.14 -28.46
C LEU A 407 -10.03 8.22 -28.24
N TRP A 408 -9.43 8.67 -29.33
CA TRP A 408 -8.56 9.85 -29.34
C TRP A 408 -9.41 11.08 -29.67
N LYS A 409 -9.92 11.78 -28.64
CA LYS A 409 -10.49 13.12 -28.81
C LYS A 409 -9.38 14.15 -28.62
N GLY A 410 -8.58 14.36 -29.66
CA GLY A 410 -7.56 15.38 -29.72
C GLY A 410 -7.46 15.95 -31.12
N ASN A 411 -7.85 17.20 -31.30
CA ASN A 411 -7.59 17.94 -32.52
C ASN A 411 -6.11 18.36 -32.46
N GLN A 412 -5.23 17.86 -33.34
CA GLN A 412 -4.19 18.67 -33.99
C GLN A 412 -3.27 17.91 -34.96
N ARG A 413 -2.71 18.71 -35.88
CA ARG A 413 -1.88 18.38 -37.04
C ARG A 413 -0.58 17.66 -36.68
N SER A 414 -0.12 16.87 -37.66
CA SER A 414 1.10 16.07 -37.70
C SER A 414 2.39 16.84 -37.42
N SER A 415 3.29 16.28 -36.60
CA SER A 415 4.73 16.29 -36.89
C SER A 415 5.48 15.13 -36.20
N ARG A 416 6.74 14.93 -36.62
CA ARG A 416 7.56 13.70 -36.66
C ARG A 416 7.97 13.07 -35.30
N LYS A 417 7.89 11.74 -35.30
CA LYS A 417 8.59 10.70 -34.50
C LYS A 417 9.88 11.11 -33.73
N GLN A 418 9.94 10.69 -32.46
CA GLN A 418 11.15 10.17 -31.82
C GLN A 418 10.90 8.78 -31.20
N ARG A 419 11.86 7.86 -31.39
CA ARG A 419 11.83 6.46 -30.93
C ARG A 419 12.63 6.32 -29.64
N HIS A 420 11.95 6.25 -28.48
CA HIS A 420 12.48 5.59 -27.28
C HIS A 420 11.34 4.80 -26.61
N GLY A 421 11.67 3.67 -25.97
CA GLY A 421 10.70 2.85 -25.20
C GLY A 421 10.35 1.48 -25.80
N LYS A 422 11.34 0.58 -25.93
CA LYS A 422 11.08 -0.87 -26.17
C LYS A 422 10.95 -1.68 -24.86
N GLY A 423 11.49 -1.18 -23.74
CA GLY A 423 11.44 -1.86 -22.44
C GLY A 423 10.08 -1.77 -21.73
N GLU A 424 9.52 -0.55 -21.61
CA GLU A 424 8.22 -0.30 -20.94
C GLU A 424 7.04 -0.99 -21.64
N LYS A 425 7.04 -1.02 -22.97
CA LYS A 425 5.96 -1.64 -23.77
C LYS A 425 5.83 -3.15 -23.55
N ARG A 426 6.90 -3.82 -23.11
CA ARG A 426 6.91 -5.29 -22.89
C ARG A 426 6.31 -5.64 -21.52
N SER A 427 6.66 -4.87 -20.48
CA SER A 427 6.06 -4.95 -19.14
C SER A 427 4.56 -4.63 -19.17
N HIS A 428 4.15 -3.60 -19.91
CA HIS A 428 2.75 -3.21 -20.05
C HIS A 428 1.88 -4.26 -20.77
N ARG A 429 2.42 -4.97 -21.77
CA ARG A 429 1.73 -6.09 -22.45
C ARG A 429 1.56 -7.33 -21.55
N GLN A 430 2.49 -7.56 -20.63
CA GLN A 430 2.41 -8.68 -19.68
C GLN A 430 1.32 -8.43 -18.64
N LYS A 431 1.26 -7.21 -18.07
CA LYS A 431 0.20 -6.79 -17.13
C LYS A 431 -1.20 -6.83 -17.75
N LYS A 432 -1.36 -6.36 -19.01
CA LYS A 432 -2.63 -6.44 -19.76
C LYS A 432 -3.09 -7.88 -20.01
N ARG A 433 -2.16 -8.80 -20.31
CA ARG A 433 -2.48 -10.23 -20.51
C ARG A 433 -2.88 -10.94 -19.22
N TRP A 434 -2.44 -10.45 -18.08
CA TRP A 434 -2.71 -11.04 -16.78
C TRP A 434 -4.08 -10.61 -16.23
N ALA A 435 -4.41 -9.31 -16.24
CA ALA A 435 -5.72 -8.82 -15.79
C ALA A 435 -6.89 -9.48 -16.56
N LEU A 436 -6.65 -9.78 -17.84
CA LEU A 436 -7.57 -10.51 -18.71
C LEU A 436 -7.79 -11.97 -18.28
N LYS A 437 -6.75 -12.63 -17.75
CA LYS A 437 -6.83 -14.02 -17.26
C LYS A 437 -7.54 -14.11 -15.91
N GLU A 438 -7.34 -13.12 -15.04
CA GLU A 438 -7.95 -13.13 -13.71
C GLU A 438 -9.46 -12.82 -13.77
N ALA A 439 -9.87 -11.87 -14.62
CA ALA A 439 -11.29 -11.63 -14.88
C ALA A 439 -12.01 -12.88 -15.44
N MET A 440 -11.37 -13.63 -16.34
CA MET A 440 -11.90 -14.91 -16.82
C MET A 440 -12.03 -15.96 -15.70
N ARG A 441 -11.15 -15.92 -14.71
CA ARG A 441 -11.13 -16.90 -13.62
C ARG A 441 -12.22 -16.63 -12.58
N ILE A 442 -12.52 -15.36 -12.31
CA ILE A 442 -13.62 -14.93 -11.44
C ILE A 442 -14.95 -15.35 -12.06
N GLU A 443 -15.16 -15.04 -13.34
CA GLU A 443 -16.37 -15.43 -14.08
C GLU A 443 -16.57 -16.95 -14.16
N MET A 444 -15.52 -17.72 -14.46
CA MET A 444 -15.65 -19.19 -14.48
C MET A 444 -16.04 -19.76 -13.11
N ARG A 445 -15.64 -19.12 -12.01
CA ARG A 445 -16.00 -19.56 -10.66
C ARG A 445 -17.45 -19.22 -10.33
N GLU A 446 -17.93 -18.05 -10.76
CA GLU A 446 -19.35 -17.68 -10.60
C GLU A 446 -20.29 -18.50 -11.49
N VAL A 447 -19.86 -18.90 -12.69
CA VAL A 447 -20.63 -19.78 -13.57
C VAL A 447 -20.72 -21.20 -12.99
N ASP A 448 -19.62 -21.73 -12.45
CA ASP A 448 -19.60 -23.03 -11.76
C ASP A 448 -20.43 -23.02 -10.46
N GLU A 449 -20.58 -21.87 -9.79
CA GLU A 449 -21.44 -21.74 -8.59
C GLU A 449 -22.94 -21.53 -8.92
N ARG A 450 -23.26 -21.13 -10.17
CA ARG A 450 -24.64 -20.95 -10.66
C ARG A 450 -25.20 -22.18 -11.40
N MET A 451 -24.34 -23.11 -11.83
CA MET A 451 -24.72 -24.44 -12.36
C MET A 451 -24.79 -25.49 -11.27
#